data_AF-A0A6B2DG97-F1
#
_entry.id   AF-A0A6B2DG97-F1
#
_cell.length_a   1.000
_cell.length_b   1.000
_cell.length_c   1.000
_cell.angle_alpha   90.00
_cell.angle_beta   90.00
_cell.angle_gamma   90.00
#
_symmetry.space_group_name_H-M   'P 1'
#
loop_
_entity.id
_entity.type
_entity.pdbx_description
1 polymer ?
#
loop_
_entity_poly.entity_id
_entity_poly.type
_entity_poly.pdbx_seq_one_letter_code
_entity_poly.pdbx_strand_id
1 'polypeptide(L)'
;MAAVGSLAVGGALEASAAASGTVKTAGDPLNVRRAPTASATAVKTVANGATVAIDCQVNGSSVTGTYGTSTLWDYVPALGGYISDTYVYTGSDTRIAPDCGVGTGSAQCADACAGEGQYRSSDSHFLVYDTNADGYSAVVAYWLKGGAGPFYVWNSGGEGTKVDKAVSVPSGGWVFYKVCVANYTTGKPDLKSCSDGLTDFAA
;
A
#
# COMPACT_ATOMS: atom_id res chain seq x y z
N MET A 1 -10.25 11.80 -59.49
CA MET A 1 -9.41 10.95 -58.62
C MET A 1 -9.08 11.77 -57.39
N ALA A 2 -9.63 11.40 -56.23
CA ALA A 2 -9.57 12.19 -55.00
C ALA A 2 -8.22 12.02 -54.30
N ALA A 3 -7.68 13.14 -53.80
CA ALA A 3 -6.48 13.16 -52.96
C ALA A 3 -6.84 12.66 -51.55
N VAL A 4 -6.11 11.65 -51.08
CA VAL A 4 -6.14 11.24 -49.67
C VAL A 4 -4.92 11.86 -48.98
N GLY A 5 -5.17 12.88 -48.17
CA GLY A 5 -4.19 13.48 -47.27
C GLY A 5 -4.11 12.69 -45.97
N SER A 6 -2.95 12.14 -45.68
CA SER A 6 -2.66 11.47 -44.41
C SER A 6 -2.46 12.51 -43.31
N LEU A 7 -3.41 12.62 -42.38
CA LEU A 7 -3.17 13.29 -41.10
C LEU A 7 -2.40 12.32 -40.19
N ALA A 8 -1.11 12.56 -40.02
CA ALA A 8 -0.35 11.99 -38.92
C ALA A 8 -0.71 12.76 -37.64
N VAL A 9 -1.59 12.19 -36.81
CA VAL A 9 -1.76 12.64 -35.43
C VAL A 9 -0.55 12.11 -34.65
N GLY A 10 0.49 12.93 -34.55
CA GLY A 10 1.57 12.74 -33.59
C GLY A 10 1.03 13.03 -32.19
N GLY A 11 0.49 12.01 -31.53
CA GLY A 11 0.24 12.06 -30.10
C GLY A 11 1.59 12.09 -29.38
N ALA A 12 2.05 13.29 -29.00
CA ALA A 12 3.06 13.40 -27.97
C ALA A 12 2.43 12.80 -26.70
N LEU A 13 2.94 11.64 -26.28
CA LEU A 13 2.79 11.22 -24.89
C LEU A 13 3.50 12.31 -24.09
N GLU A 14 2.72 13.24 -23.52
CA GLU A 14 3.18 14.10 -22.43
C GLU A 14 3.69 13.13 -21.36
N ALA A 15 5.01 12.94 -21.33
CA ALA A 15 5.67 12.28 -20.23
C ALA A 15 5.44 13.20 -19.04
N SER A 16 4.36 12.95 -18.29
CA SER A 16 4.13 13.59 -16.99
C SER A 16 5.46 13.49 -16.26
N ALA A 17 6.11 14.63 -16.02
CA ALA A 17 7.35 14.66 -15.28
C ALA A 17 7.11 13.85 -14.00
N ALA A 18 7.90 12.79 -13.81
CA ALA A 18 7.75 11.94 -12.64
C ALA A 18 7.82 12.84 -11.41
N ALA A 19 6.76 12.82 -10.59
CA ALA A 19 6.75 13.54 -9.33
C ALA A 19 8.00 13.14 -8.54
N SER A 20 8.67 14.11 -7.93
CA SER A 20 9.87 13.83 -7.17
C SER A 20 9.95 14.76 -5.97
N GLY A 21 10.69 14.31 -4.97
CA GLY A 21 10.87 15.06 -3.74
C GLY A 21 12.24 14.82 -3.13
N THR A 22 12.66 15.72 -2.25
CA THR A 22 13.90 15.56 -1.48
C THR A 22 13.57 15.22 -0.03
N VAL A 23 14.08 14.11 0.48
CA VAL A 23 13.90 13.70 1.87
C VAL A 23 14.61 14.71 2.78
N LYS A 24 13.89 15.20 3.79
CA LYS A 24 14.38 16.13 4.81
C LYS A 24 13.95 15.64 6.18
N THR A 25 14.94 15.27 6.99
CA THR A 25 14.78 14.86 8.38
C THR A 25 15.68 15.72 9.29
N ALA A 26 15.64 15.49 10.60
CA ALA A 26 16.54 16.13 11.56
C ALA A 26 18.00 15.64 11.50
N GLY A 27 18.33 14.70 10.61
CA GLY A 27 19.68 14.14 10.46
C GLY A 27 19.66 12.64 10.17
N ASP A 28 18.76 11.91 10.83
CA ASP A 28 18.66 10.46 10.70
C ASP A 28 18.00 10.01 9.38
N PRO A 29 18.31 8.80 8.87
CA PRO A 29 17.59 8.22 7.74
C PRO A 29 16.09 8.08 8.02
N LEU A 30 15.26 8.32 7.01
CA LEU A 30 13.82 8.12 7.07
C LEU A 30 13.49 6.64 6.80
N ASN A 31 12.57 6.09 7.59
CA ASN A 31 12.07 4.73 7.35
C ASN A 31 11.12 4.71 6.15
N VAL A 32 11.40 3.79 5.21
CA VAL A 32 10.48 3.41 4.14
C VAL A 32 9.59 2.31 4.70
N ARG A 33 8.30 2.63 4.82
CA ARG A 33 7.27 1.77 5.38
C ARG A 33 6.62 1.01 4.24
N ARG A 34 6.29 -0.26 4.41
CA ARG A 34 5.68 -1.00 3.29
C ARG A 34 4.24 -0.57 2.97
N ALA A 35 3.63 0.24 3.83
CA ALA A 35 2.28 0.77 3.73
C ALA A 35 2.22 2.19 4.33
N PRO A 36 1.21 3.03 4.02
CA PRO A 36 1.11 4.40 4.49
C PRO A 36 0.63 4.50 5.95
N THR A 37 1.34 3.84 6.85
CA THR A 37 1.13 4.00 8.29
C THR A 37 2.46 3.96 9.03
N ALA A 38 2.60 4.78 10.08
CA ALA A 38 3.81 4.84 10.89
C ALA A 38 4.09 3.52 11.64
N SER A 39 3.05 2.72 11.89
CA SER A 39 3.14 1.41 12.52
C SER A 39 3.55 0.29 11.56
N ALA A 40 3.53 0.52 10.24
CA ALA A 40 3.93 -0.49 9.26
C ALA A 40 5.41 -0.88 9.43
N THR A 41 5.75 -2.13 9.16
CA THR A 41 7.16 -2.55 9.14
C THR A 41 7.97 -1.68 8.18
N ALA A 42 9.14 -1.24 8.66
CA ALA A 42 10.12 -0.58 7.82
C ALA A 42 10.79 -1.63 6.93
N VAL A 43 10.68 -1.46 5.61
CA VAL A 43 11.29 -2.36 4.62
C VAL A 43 12.66 -1.88 4.15
N LYS A 44 12.90 -0.57 4.21
CA LYS A 44 14.18 0.07 3.88
C LYS A 44 14.32 1.38 4.67
N THR A 45 15.46 2.03 4.50
CA THR A 45 15.67 3.42 4.89
C THR A 45 16.08 4.24 3.68
N VAL A 46 15.84 5.55 3.75
CA VAL A 46 16.31 6.54 2.78
C VAL A 46 17.04 7.66 3.49
N ALA A 47 18.21 8.02 2.98
CA ALA A 47 19.07 9.00 3.63
C ALA A 47 18.44 10.40 3.61
N ASN A 48 18.74 11.20 4.64
CA ASN A 48 18.44 12.63 4.63
C ASN A 48 19.14 13.31 3.43
N GLY A 49 18.42 14.18 2.72
CA GLY A 49 18.89 14.85 1.52
C GLY A 49 18.81 14.02 0.25
N ALA A 50 18.40 12.75 0.30
CA ALA A 50 18.22 11.94 -0.90
C ALA A 50 17.00 12.42 -1.72
N THR A 51 17.13 12.39 -3.04
CA THR A 51 16.01 12.59 -3.96
C THR A 51 15.30 11.27 -4.22
N VAL A 52 13.96 11.30 -4.17
CA VAL A 52 13.10 10.15 -4.44
C VAL A 52 12.14 10.47 -5.58
N ALA A 53 11.88 9.47 -6.43
CA ALA A 53 10.77 9.52 -7.38
C ALA A 53 9.51 9.03 -6.70
N ILE A 54 8.43 9.79 -6.85
CA ILE A 54 7.11 9.54 -6.28
C ILE A 54 6.23 9.08 -7.44
N ASP A 55 5.73 7.86 -7.34
CA ASP A 55 4.83 7.30 -8.36
C ASP A 55 3.39 7.76 -8.12
N CYS A 56 2.97 7.74 -6.85
CA CYS A 56 1.63 8.11 -6.43
C CYS A 56 1.62 8.55 -4.97
N GLN A 57 0.53 9.20 -4.55
CA GLN A 57 0.29 9.65 -3.18
C GLN A 57 -1.02 9.10 -2.63
N VAL A 58 -1.05 8.83 -1.33
CA VAL A 58 -2.21 8.23 -0.65
C VAL A 58 -2.39 8.78 0.75
N ASN A 59 -3.64 8.79 1.24
CA ASN A 59 -3.93 9.15 2.63
C ASN A 59 -3.75 7.91 3.53
N GLY A 60 -3.11 8.10 4.67
CA GLY A 60 -2.77 7.06 5.64
C GLY A 60 -2.81 7.56 7.08
N SER A 61 -1.99 6.97 7.96
CA SER A 61 -1.91 7.43 9.35
C SER A 61 -1.32 8.84 9.41
N SER A 62 -1.81 9.67 10.32
CA SER A 62 -1.24 11.00 10.57
C SER A 62 0.18 10.89 11.13
N VAL A 63 1.11 11.66 10.56
CA VAL A 63 2.52 11.74 10.99
C VAL A 63 2.91 13.20 11.14
N THR A 64 3.66 13.53 12.18
CA THR A 64 4.29 14.84 12.37
C THR A 64 5.76 14.74 12.02
N GLY A 65 6.18 15.48 10.98
CA GLY A 65 7.54 15.52 10.47
C GLY A 65 8.07 16.93 10.28
N THR A 66 9.13 17.05 9.47
CA THR A 66 9.86 18.31 9.22
C THR A 66 8.97 19.42 8.66
N TYR A 67 7.99 19.06 7.82
CA TYR A 67 7.05 20.00 7.18
C TYR A 67 5.69 20.09 7.88
N GLY A 68 5.60 19.66 9.14
CA GLY A 68 4.37 19.71 9.93
C GLY A 68 3.65 18.36 10.01
N THR A 69 2.33 18.38 10.17
CA THR A 69 1.50 17.19 10.36
C THR A 69 0.63 16.95 9.13
N SER A 70 0.69 15.73 8.57
CA SER A 70 -0.11 15.34 7.40
C SER A 70 -0.50 13.87 7.48
N THR A 71 -1.54 13.51 6.74
CA THR A 71 -1.92 12.11 6.49
C THR A 71 -1.43 11.64 5.12
N LEU A 72 -0.68 12.47 4.39
CA LEU A 72 -0.22 12.16 3.05
C LEU A 72 1.06 11.30 3.08
N TRP A 73 1.09 10.28 2.23
CA TRP A 73 2.20 9.35 2.07
C TRP A 73 2.56 9.20 0.59
N ASP A 74 3.85 9.13 0.31
CA ASP A 74 4.43 9.01 -1.02
C ASP A 74 4.87 7.57 -1.28
N TYR A 75 4.38 6.95 -2.36
CA TYR A 75 4.92 5.67 -2.80
C TYR A 75 6.19 5.87 -3.63
N VAL A 76 7.28 5.24 -3.19
CA VAL A 76 8.60 5.31 -3.83
C VAL A 76 8.94 3.93 -4.42
N PRO A 77 8.71 3.69 -5.73
CA PRO A 77 8.82 2.37 -6.33
C PRO A 77 10.25 1.80 -6.27
N ALA A 78 11.27 2.65 -6.37
CA ALA A 78 12.67 2.25 -6.23
C ALA A 78 12.99 1.69 -4.84
N LEU A 79 12.26 2.13 -3.81
CA LEU A 79 12.39 1.66 -2.44
C LEU A 79 11.38 0.55 -2.12
N GLY A 80 10.33 0.41 -2.92
CA GLY A 80 9.29 -0.61 -2.77
C GLY A 80 8.37 -0.34 -1.58
N GLY A 81 8.14 0.93 -1.24
CA GLY A 81 7.32 1.30 -0.09
C GLY A 81 7.00 2.79 -0.03
N TYR A 82 6.35 3.17 1.05
CA TYR A 82 5.83 4.49 1.34
C TYR A 82 6.73 5.26 2.32
N ILE A 83 6.84 6.56 2.12
CA ILE A 83 7.42 7.49 3.09
C ILE A 83 6.38 8.56 3.41
N SER A 84 6.45 9.13 4.60
CA SER A 84 5.53 10.22 4.99
C SER A 84 5.94 11.50 4.26
N ASP A 85 4.97 12.12 3.57
CA ASP A 85 5.15 13.36 2.80
C ASP A 85 5.62 14.52 3.70
N THR A 86 5.33 14.47 5.01
CA THR A 86 5.84 15.43 6.00
C THR A 86 7.37 15.49 6.14
N TYR A 87 8.09 14.54 5.56
CA TYR A 87 9.56 14.53 5.47
C TYR A 87 10.07 14.67 4.04
N VAL A 88 9.22 15.06 3.08
CA VAL A 88 9.59 15.14 1.67
C VAL A 88 9.32 16.54 1.16
N TYR A 89 10.37 17.22 0.71
CA TYR A 89 10.23 18.49 0.03
C TYR A 89 9.89 18.26 -1.44
N THR A 90 8.62 18.46 -1.78
CA THR A 90 8.06 18.36 -3.14
C THR A 90 7.87 19.73 -3.80
N GLY A 91 7.94 20.81 -3.01
CA GLY A 91 7.64 22.17 -3.47
C GLY A 91 6.16 22.53 -3.49
N SER A 92 5.27 21.67 -2.99
CA SER A 92 3.83 21.89 -2.89
C SER A 92 3.28 21.29 -1.60
N ASP A 93 2.37 22.00 -0.92
CA ASP A 93 1.62 21.49 0.25
C ASP A 93 0.44 20.59 -0.16
N THR A 94 0.21 20.47 -1.47
CA THR A 94 -0.81 19.62 -2.08
C THR A 94 -0.16 18.48 -2.84
N ARG A 95 -0.97 17.47 -3.21
CA ARG A 95 -0.49 16.35 -4.00
C ARG A 95 0.18 16.78 -5.30
N ILE A 96 1.34 16.20 -5.56
CA ILE A 96 2.09 16.36 -6.81
C ILE A 96 2.07 15.11 -7.69
N ALA A 97 1.61 13.98 -7.15
CA ALA A 97 1.44 12.73 -7.88
C ALA A 97 -0.04 12.29 -7.89
N PRO A 98 -0.45 11.44 -8.84
CA PRO A 98 -1.79 10.83 -8.83
C PRO A 98 -2.08 10.11 -7.51
N ASP A 99 -3.36 9.90 -7.21
CA ASP A 99 -3.75 9.03 -6.11
C ASP A 99 -3.27 7.60 -6.39
N CYS A 100 -2.73 6.89 -5.38
CA CYS A 100 -2.30 5.49 -5.53
C CYS A 100 -3.44 4.51 -5.87
N GLY A 101 -4.68 4.99 -5.96
CA GLY A 101 -5.89 4.21 -5.80
C GLY A 101 -6.36 4.35 -4.36
N VAL A 102 -7.66 4.62 -4.17
CA VAL A 102 -8.29 4.85 -2.87
C VAL A 102 -8.14 3.65 -1.94
N GLY A 103 -7.15 3.63 -1.06
CA GLY A 103 -7.09 2.69 0.05
C GLY A 103 -5.98 1.66 -0.05
N THR A 104 -4.87 1.98 0.63
CA THR A 104 -3.78 1.05 0.95
C THR A 104 -3.66 0.97 2.46
N GLY A 105 -4.78 0.73 3.16
CA GLY A 105 -4.66 0.29 4.54
C GLY A 105 -3.71 -0.91 4.60
N SER A 106 -2.90 -0.97 5.66
CA SER A 106 -2.23 -2.21 6.00
C SER A 106 -2.68 -2.62 7.38
N ALA A 107 -3.36 -3.75 7.45
CA ALA A 107 -3.62 -4.36 8.73
C ALA A 107 -2.37 -5.17 9.12
N GLN A 108 -1.86 -4.92 10.32
CA GLN A 108 -0.93 -5.80 10.99
C GLN A 108 -1.58 -6.40 12.19
N CYS A 109 -1.38 -7.68 12.36
CA CYS A 109 -1.59 -8.30 13.65
C CYS A 109 -0.57 -7.79 14.67
N ALA A 110 -1.02 -7.60 15.91
CA ALA A 110 -0.14 -7.25 17.03
C ALA A 110 0.69 -8.47 17.47
N ASP A 111 1.91 -8.18 17.93
CA ASP A 111 2.86 -9.08 18.60
C ASP A 111 3.50 -10.18 17.72
N ALA A 112 2.87 -11.36 17.65
CA ALA A 112 3.56 -12.60 17.24
C ALA A 112 3.28 -13.05 15.79
N CYS A 113 2.29 -12.45 15.12
CA CYS A 113 1.70 -13.04 13.93
C CYS A 113 2.41 -12.70 12.62
N ALA A 114 3.24 -11.66 12.58
CA ALA A 114 4.05 -11.33 11.40
C ALA A 114 3.29 -11.25 10.05
N GLY A 115 1.96 -11.26 10.06
CA GLY A 115 1.15 -11.13 8.89
C GLY A 115 0.97 -9.66 8.58
N GLU A 116 1.04 -9.35 7.30
CA GLU A 116 0.51 -8.11 6.78
C GLU A 116 -0.44 -8.38 5.62
N GLY A 117 -1.56 -7.67 5.63
CA GLY A 117 -2.45 -7.56 4.49
C GLY A 117 -2.51 -6.12 4.03
N GLN A 118 -2.25 -5.91 2.74
CA GLN A 118 -2.47 -4.64 2.07
C GLN A 118 -3.56 -4.81 1.03
N TYR A 119 -4.49 -3.87 0.98
CA TYR A 119 -5.44 -3.79 -0.12
C TYR A 119 -4.91 -2.84 -1.19
N ARG A 120 -4.96 -3.25 -2.45
CA ARG A 120 -4.73 -2.38 -3.62
C ARG A 120 -6.08 -2.14 -4.27
N SER A 121 -6.59 -0.93 -4.13
CA SER A 121 -7.94 -0.58 -4.58
C SER A 121 -8.09 -0.35 -6.08
N SER A 122 -7.00 0.00 -6.77
CA SER A 122 -7.00 0.28 -8.20
C SER A 122 -7.38 -0.94 -9.05
N ASP A 123 -7.05 -2.15 -8.58
CA ASP A 123 -7.39 -3.43 -9.22
C ASP A 123 -8.12 -4.41 -8.29
N SER A 124 -8.40 -4.03 -7.04
CA SER A 124 -9.02 -4.87 -6.01
C SER A 124 -8.20 -6.13 -5.71
N HIS A 125 -6.95 -5.96 -5.32
CA HIS A 125 -6.07 -7.05 -4.91
C HIS A 125 -5.76 -7.00 -3.40
N PHE A 126 -5.55 -8.16 -2.79
CA PHE A 126 -4.87 -8.26 -1.50
C PHE A 126 -3.44 -8.74 -1.70
N LEU A 127 -2.49 -7.98 -1.16
CA LEU A 127 -1.12 -8.41 -0.97
C LEU A 127 -0.99 -8.91 0.47
N VAL A 128 -0.71 -10.20 0.63
CA VAL A 128 -0.54 -10.84 1.94
C VAL A 128 0.92 -11.22 2.10
N TYR A 129 1.58 -10.58 3.06
CA TYR A 129 2.99 -10.84 3.40
C TYR A 129 3.04 -11.66 4.68
N ASP A 130 3.99 -12.58 4.69
CA ASP A 130 4.39 -13.34 5.87
C ASP A 130 5.79 -12.83 6.27
N THR A 131 5.89 -12.09 7.37
CA THR A 131 7.07 -11.27 7.67
C THR A 131 8.04 -11.91 8.66
N ASN A 132 7.67 -13.01 9.33
CA ASN A 132 8.52 -13.65 10.33
C ASN A 132 8.29 -15.17 10.31
N ALA A 133 9.32 -15.95 10.62
CA ALA A 133 9.18 -17.40 10.81
C ALA A 133 8.55 -17.72 12.17
N ASP A 134 7.21 -17.70 12.22
CA ASP A 134 6.43 -18.09 13.40
C ASP A 134 5.81 -19.51 13.27
N GLY A 135 6.01 -20.15 12.11
CA GLY A 135 5.48 -21.48 11.79
C GLY A 135 4.00 -21.49 11.40
N TYR A 136 3.38 -20.31 11.27
CA TYR A 136 2.03 -20.16 10.75
C TYR A 136 2.04 -19.59 9.33
N SER A 137 0.85 -19.52 8.73
CA SER A 137 0.62 -18.81 7.48
C SER A 137 -0.06 -17.48 7.78
N ALA A 138 0.39 -16.41 7.11
CA ALA A 138 -0.31 -15.14 7.13
C ALA A 138 -1.64 -15.26 6.37
N VAL A 139 -2.71 -14.73 6.96
CA VAL A 139 -4.05 -14.78 6.37
C VAL A 139 -4.77 -13.45 6.50
N VAL A 140 -5.26 -12.94 5.37
CA VAL A 140 -6.26 -11.87 5.35
C VAL A 140 -7.64 -12.51 5.41
N ALA A 141 -8.41 -12.18 6.43
CA ALA A 141 -9.84 -12.46 6.52
C ALA A 141 -10.60 -11.18 6.16
N TYR A 142 -11.44 -11.21 5.13
CA TYR A 142 -12.14 -10.02 4.64
C TYR A 142 -13.64 -10.21 4.45
N TRP A 143 -14.37 -9.10 4.57
CA TRP A 143 -15.81 -8.98 4.43
C TRP A 143 -16.14 -7.88 3.44
N LEU A 144 -17.14 -8.14 2.61
CA LEU A 144 -17.64 -7.20 1.62
C LEU A 144 -18.84 -6.42 2.16
N LYS A 145 -19.13 -5.30 1.50
CA LYS A 145 -20.38 -4.55 1.67
C LYS A 145 -21.60 -5.48 1.66
N GLY A 146 -22.43 -5.38 2.70
CA GLY A 146 -23.58 -6.26 2.92
C GLY A 146 -23.31 -7.48 3.83
N GLY A 147 -22.08 -7.62 4.35
CA GLY A 147 -21.74 -8.62 5.37
C GLY A 147 -21.31 -9.99 4.82
N ALA A 148 -21.15 -10.13 3.50
CA ALA A 148 -20.64 -11.35 2.90
C ALA A 148 -19.18 -11.60 3.33
N GLY A 149 -18.90 -12.81 3.82
CA GLY A 149 -17.60 -13.22 4.34
C GLY A 149 -17.72 -14.03 5.66
N PRO A 150 -16.59 -14.28 6.35
CA PRO A 150 -15.24 -13.97 5.93
C PRO A 150 -14.81 -14.80 4.71
N PHE A 151 -14.18 -14.13 3.76
CA PHE A 151 -13.37 -14.76 2.73
C PHE A 151 -11.90 -14.71 3.16
N TYR A 152 -11.05 -15.52 2.55
CA TYR A 152 -9.66 -15.69 2.99
C TYR A 152 -8.68 -15.59 1.84
N VAL A 153 -7.63 -14.80 2.04
CA VAL A 153 -6.42 -14.82 1.20
C VAL A 153 -5.25 -15.29 2.06
N TRP A 154 -4.61 -16.36 1.62
CA TRP A 154 -3.53 -17.02 2.33
C TRP A 154 -2.19 -16.70 1.71
N ASN A 155 -1.20 -16.47 2.56
CA ASN A 155 0.20 -16.67 2.22
C ASN A 155 0.80 -17.77 3.10
N SER A 156 1.06 -18.92 2.49
CA SER A 156 1.65 -20.10 3.14
C SER A 156 3.06 -20.42 2.63
N GLY A 157 3.69 -19.49 1.92
CA GLY A 157 5.05 -19.64 1.42
C GLY A 157 6.13 -19.56 2.52
N GLY A 158 5.75 -19.15 3.74
CA GLY A 158 6.66 -18.91 4.87
C GLY A 158 7.26 -17.52 4.86
N GLU A 159 8.19 -17.28 5.79
CA GLU A 159 8.80 -15.96 6.02
C GLU A 159 9.37 -15.31 4.75
N GLY A 160 9.10 -14.02 4.58
CA GLY A 160 9.58 -13.19 3.48
C GLY A 160 8.82 -13.38 2.17
N THR A 161 7.88 -14.33 2.13
CA THR A 161 7.05 -14.53 0.94
C THR A 161 5.89 -13.54 0.88
N LYS A 162 5.31 -13.42 -0.30
CA LYS A 162 4.11 -12.64 -0.54
C LYS A 162 3.18 -13.32 -1.53
N VAL A 163 1.89 -13.15 -1.33
CA VAL A 163 0.85 -13.50 -2.29
C VAL A 163 0.15 -12.23 -2.73
N ASP A 164 -0.01 -12.07 -4.05
CA ASP A 164 -0.85 -11.04 -4.65
C ASP A 164 -2.10 -11.74 -5.22
N LYS A 165 -3.28 -11.42 -4.67
CA LYS A 165 -4.53 -12.10 -4.99
C LYS A 165 -5.63 -11.12 -5.35
N ALA A 166 -6.11 -11.22 -6.60
CA ALA A 166 -7.32 -10.56 -7.04
C ALA A 166 -8.53 -10.98 -6.18
N VAL A 167 -9.32 -10.00 -5.77
CA VAL A 167 -10.60 -10.18 -5.07
C VAL A 167 -11.71 -9.41 -5.78
N SER A 168 -12.93 -9.92 -5.69
CA SER A 168 -14.09 -9.30 -6.32
C SER A 168 -14.76 -8.30 -5.38
N VAL A 169 -14.20 -7.09 -5.28
CA VAL A 169 -14.85 -5.96 -4.60
C VAL A 169 -15.51 -5.09 -5.66
N PRO A 170 -16.84 -4.86 -5.62
CA PRO A 170 -17.51 -3.97 -6.57
C PRO A 170 -16.94 -2.55 -6.49
N SER A 171 -16.80 -1.86 -7.62
CA SER A 171 -16.39 -0.45 -7.67
C SER A 171 -17.33 0.42 -6.82
N GLY A 172 -16.76 1.33 -6.03
CA GLY A 172 -17.49 2.12 -5.02
C GLY A 172 -18.00 1.31 -3.82
N GLY A 173 -17.62 0.03 -3.72
CA GLY A 173 -17.83 -0.84 -2.57
C GLY A 173 -16.78 -0.62 -1.48
N TRP A 174 -17.04 -1.17 -0.30
CA TRP A 174 -16.06 -1.24 0.78
C TRP A 174 -15.70 -2.70 1.07
N VAL A 175 -14.47 -2.87 1.55
CA VAL A 175 -13.94 -4.12 2.08
C VAL A 175 -13.42 -3.86 3.49
N PHE A 176 -13.91 -4.62 4.46
CA PHE A 176 -13.35 -4.65 5.80
C PHE A 176 -12.48 -5.90 5.91
N TYR A 177 -11.27 -5.78 6.42
CA TYR A 177 -10.38 -6.93 6.54
C TYR A 177 -9.55 -6.89 7.81
N LYS A 178 -9.22 -8.09 8.28
CA LYS A 178 -8.32 -8.35 9.39
C LYS A 178 -7.18 -9.22 8.89
N VAL A 179 -6.03 -9.04 9.50
CA VAL A 179 -4.84 -9.86 9.25
C VAL A 179 -4.57 -10.67 10.50
N CYS A 180 -4.43 -11.98 10.30
CA CYS A 180 -4.22 -12.95 11.36
C CYS A 180 -3.16 -13.94 10.91
N VAL A 181 -2.81 -14.85 11.80
CA VAL A 181 -2.12 -16.09 11.46
C VAL A 181 -3.02 -17.29 11.68
N ALA A 182 -2.79 -18.33 10.89
CA ALA A 182 -3.40 -19.62 11.09
C ALA A 182 -2.55 -20.72 10.44
N ASN A 183 -2.77 -21.97 10.86
CA ASN A 183 -2.30 -23.11 10.08
C ASN A 183 -3.08 -23.17 8.78
N TYR A 184 -2.38 -23.28 7.64
CA TYR A 184 -3.01 -23.34 6.34
C TYR A 184 -4.05 -24.48 6.29
N THR A 185 -5.24 -24.15 5.79
CA THR A 185 -6.33 -25.10 5.59
C THR A 185 -7.17 -24.68 4.39
N THR A 186 -7.79 -25.66 3.75
CA THR A 186 -8.78 -25.44 2.68
C THR A 186 -10.19 -25.20 3.24
N GLY A 187 -10.39 -25.46 4.53
CA GLY A 187 -11.65 -25.20 5.24
C GLY A 187 -11.66 -23.86 5.98
N LYS A 188 -12.53 -23.74 6.98
CA LYS A 188 -12.55 -22.56 7.85
C LYS A 188 -11.30 -22.55 8.76
N PRO A 189 -10.49 -21.48 8.75
CA PRO A 189 -9.32 -21.38 9.61
C PRO A 189 -9.63 -21.16 11.08
N ASP A 190 -8.73 -21.65 11.93
CA ASP A 190 -8.57 -21.23 13.31
C ASP A 190 -7.66 -20.00 13.36
N LEU A 191 -8.26 -18.81 13.24
CA LEU A 191 -7.55 -17.54 13.19
C LEU A 191 -6.98 -17.16 14.57
N LYS A 192 -5.73 -16.73 14.59
CA LYS A 192 -5.00 -16.34 15.81
C LYS A 192 -4.33 -14.99 15.63
N SER A 193 -4.12 -14.31 16.75
CA SER A 193 -3.37 -13.05 16.84
C SER A 193 -3.80 -12.05 15.75
N CYS A 194 -5.09 -11.77 15.65
CA CYS A 194 -5.62 -10.91 14.60
C CYS A 194 -5.40 -9.43 14.88
N SER A 195 -5.24 -8.64 13.83
CA SER A 195 -5.34 -7.18 13.85
C SER A 195 -6.74 -6.71 14.27
N ASP A 196 -6.86 -5.47 14.74
CA ASP A 196 -8.15 -4.80 15.00
C ASP A 196 -9.05 -4.75 13.75
N GLY A 197 -8.42 -4.65 12.57
CA GLY A 197 -9.07 -4.63 11.25
C GLY A 197 -9.20 -3.23 10.67
N LEU A 198 -9.26 -3.15 9.35
CA LEU A 198 -9.34 -1.91 8.59
C LEU A 198 -10.41 -2.00 7.52
N THR A 199 -11.01 -0.85 7.19
CA THR A 199 -11.93 -0.72 6.06
C THR A 199 -11.26 0.09 4.96
N ASP A 200 -11.16 -0.50 3.76
CA ASP A 200 -10.75 0.16 2.53
C ASP A 200 -11.90 0.18 1.52
N PHE A 201 -11.75 0.99 0.47
CA PHE A 201 -12.76 1.18 -0.57
C PHE A 201 -12.19 0.77 -1.93
N ALA A 202 -12.98 0.13 -2.77
CA ALA A 202 -12.57 -0.13 -4.15
C ALA A 202 -12.75 1.13 -5.00
N ALA A 203 -11.76 1.39 -5.87
CA ALA A 203 -11.81 2.49 -6.83
C ALA A 203 -12.91 2.31 -7.90
#